data_AF-K0QYY9-F1
#
_entry.id   AF-K0QYY9-F1
#
_cell.length_a   1.000
_cell.length_b   1.000
_cell.length_c   1.000
_cell.angle_alpha   90.00
_cell.angle_beta   90.00
_cell.angle_gamma   90.00
#
_symmetry.space_group_name_H-M   'P 1'
#
loop_
_entity.id
_entity.type
_entity.pdbx_description
1 polymer ?
#
loop_
_entity_poly.entity_id
_entity_poly.type
_entity_poly.pdbx_seq_one_letter_code
_entity_poly.pdbx_strand_id
1 'polypeptide(L)'
;MLRRFTILAAVVSSSSRSLYVSSFVSASGPRRFGSSLSMKQIDSHLHVWASSDEASSSFPYAGDDQVPPQSIQDEATPAKLLERMEEAKVDGCLIVQPINHKFDHSYVSDAMRRYPDKFKGMLLHDPSLSPDMAVTRLEELVLAGFCGVRFNPYLWPEGKTMSEDGGNGLAVYKRCGELKVPVGVMCFKGLGLHLDDIEALISKSPDT
;
A
#
# COMPACT_ATOMS: atom_id res chain seq x y z
N MET A 1 53.09 9.18 -38.78
CA MET A 1 53.92 9.22 -37.55
C MET A 1 53.89 7.84 -36.93
N LEU A 2 54.99 7.12 -37.10
CA LEU A 2 55.20 5.72 -36.75
C LEU A 2 55.55 5.61 -35.25
N ARG A 3 54.97 4.66 -34.51
CA ARG A 3 55.68 4.02 -33.39
C ARG A 3 55.42 2.50 -33.41
N ARG A 4 56.50 1.78 -33.68
CA ARG A 4 56.69 0.32 -33.54
C ARG A 4 57.23 -0.01 -32.13
N PHE A 5 57.33 -1.32 -31.88
CA PHE A 5 58.15 -2.08 -30.90
C PHE A 5 57.33 -2.71 -29.75
N THR A 6 57.41 -4.01 -29.37
CA THR A 6 58.34 -5.12 -29.68
C THR A 6 57.74 -6.49 -29.26
N ILE A 7 57.89 -7.48 -30.16
CA ILE A 7 58.28 -8.91 -30.05
C ILE A 7 57.80 -9.82 -28.89
N LEU A 8 57.34 -10.98 -29.36
CA LEU A 8 56.94 -12.27 -28.78
C LEU A 8 58.11 -13.09 -28.18
N ALA A 9 57.89 -13.81 -27.08
CA ALA A 9 58.46 -15.15 -26.89
C ALA A 9 57.77 -15.90 -25.73
N ALA A 10 57.10 -17.01 -26.03
CA ALA A 10 56.96 -18.13 -25.11
C ALA A 10 57.45 -19.38 -25.84
N VAL A 11 58.57 -19.91 -25.35
CA VAL A 11 59.13 -21.20 -25.75
C VAL A 11 58.30 -22.28 -25.07
N VAL A 12 57.73 -23.20 -25.83
CA VAL A 12 57.30 -24.50 -25.27
C VAL A 12 57.75 -25.62 -26.20
N SER A 13 58.45 -26.55 -25.55
CA SER A 13 59.14 -27.74 -26.01
C SER A 13 58.30 -28.68 -26.88
N SER A 14 58.97 -29.33 -27.85
CA SER A 14 58.41 -30.37 -28.70
C SER A 14 58.30 -31.70 -27.94
N SER A 15 57.14 -32.34 -28.00
CA SER A 15 57.05 -33.80 -28.05
C SER A 15 55.71 -34.25 -28.60
N SER A 16 55.81 -35.10 -29.62
CA SER A 16 54.76 -35.76 -30.38
C SER A 16 53.62 -36.31 -29.53
N ARG A 17 52.37 -36.06 -29.94
CA ARG A 17 51.23 -36.97 -29.75
C ARG A 17 50.05 -36.57 -30.64
N SER A 18 49.54 -37.58 -31.34
CA SER A 18 48.33 -37.70 -32.15
C SER A 18 47.25 -36.62 -31.94
N LEU A 19 46.86 -35.94 -33.02
CA LEU A 19 45.64 -35.10 -33.06
C LEU A 19 44.40 -36.00 -33.04
N TYR A 20 43.76 -36.13 -31.88
CA TYR A 20 42.37 -36.54 -31.78
C TYR A 20 41.50 -35.27 -31.75
N VAL A 21 40.72 -35.04 -32.80
CA VAL A 21 39.67 -34.02 -32.79
C VAL A 21 38.53 -34.56 -31.95
N SER A 22 38.48 -34.18 -30.67
CA SER A 22 37.32 -34.41 -29.82
C SER A 22 36.31 -33.30 -30.07
N SER A 23 35.19 -33.64 -30.70
CA SER A 23 34.02 -32.78 -30.78
C SER A 23 33.42 -32.65 -29.37
N PHE A 24 33.72 -31.55 -28.66
CA PHE A 24 32.99 -31.22 -27.45
C PHE A 24 31.58 -30.78 -27.83
N VAL A 25 30.64 -31.73 -27.78
CA VAL A 25 29.22 -31.40 -27.68
C VAL A 25 29.03 -30.77 -26.30
N SER A 26 28.92 -29.44 -26.25
CA SER A 26 28.42 -28.77 -25.07
C SER A 26 26.97 -29.21 -24.90
N ALA A 27 26.73 -30.16 -23.99
CA ALA A 27 25.40 -30.47 -23.53
C ALA A 27 24.89 -29.22 -22.81
N SER A 28 24.17 -28.38 -23.53
CA SER A 28 23.29 -27.38 -22.96
C SER A 28 22.22 -28.12 -22.17
N GLY A 29 22.53 -28.42 -20.91
CA GLY A 29 21.52 -28.84 -19.94
C GLY A 29 20.38 -27.82 -19.95
N PRO A 30 19.13 -28.25 -19.74
CA PRO A 30 18.02 -27.32 -19.71
C PRO A 30 18.29 -26.30 -18.62
N ARG A 31 18.51 -25.05 -19.02
CA ARG A 31 18.44 -23.93 -18.08
C ARG A 31 17.03 -23.96 -17.54
N ARG A 32 16.86 -24.29 -16.26
CA ARG A 32 15.61 -24.02 -15.54
C ARG A 32 15.45 -22.50 -15.44
N PHE A 33 14.97 -21.90 -16.53
CA PHE A 33 14.36 -20.59 -16.48
C PHE A 33 12.90 -20.80 -16.14
N GLY A 34 12.52 -20.33 -14.97
CA GLY A 34 11.16 -20.36 -14.49
C GLY A 34 11.10 -20.39 -12.98
N SER A 35 11.54 -19.32 -12.31
CA SER A 35 10.77 -18.92 -11.15
C SER A 35 9.40 -18.54 -11.71
N SER A 36 8.38 -19.38 -11.54
CA SER A 36 7.03 -18.85 -11.63
C SER A 36 6.99 -17.72 -10.61
N LEU A 37 6.80 -16.48 -11.05
CA LEU A 37 6.44 -15.41 -10.12
C LEU A 37 5.14 -15.89 -9.46
N SER A 38 5.22 -16.34 -8.21
CA SER A 38 4.02 -16.69 -7.46
C SER A 38 3.20 -15.42 -7.35
N MET A 39 1.95 -15.49 -7.78
CA MET A 39 1.01 -14.40 -7.60
C MET A 39 0.94 -14.06 -6.12
N LYS A 40 1.15 -12.80 -5.76
CA LYS A 40 1.05 -12.36 -4.36
C LYS A 40 -0.41 -12.36 -3.92
N GLN A 41 -0.70 -12.97 -2.79
CA GLN A 41 -2.01 -12.93 -2.14
C GLN A 41 -2.07 -11.71 -1.23
N ILE A 42 -2.99 -10.78 -1.50
CA ILE A 42 -3.12 -9.52 -0.76
C ILE A 42 -4.50 -9.46 -0.11
N ASP A 43 -4.54 -9.18 1.20
CA ASP A 43 -5.79 -8.78 1.86
C ASP A 43 -6.05 -7.31 1.58
N SER A 44 -7.11 -7.02 0.83
CA SER A 44 -7.43 -5.66 0.40
C SER A 44 -8.15 -4.81 1.45
N HIS A 45 -8.61 -5.39 2.56
CA HIS A 45 -9.38 -4.62 3.55
C HIS A 45 -9.32 -5.24 4.94
N LEU A 46 -8.51 -4.62 5.81
CA LEU A 46 -8.51 -4.91 7.24
C LEU A 46 -8.22 -3.66 8.06
N HIS A 47 -8.32 -3.82 9.38
CA HIS A 47 -8.01 -2.79 10.35
C HIS A 47 -6.94 -3.30 11.32
N VAL A 48 -6.07 -2.40 11.76
CA VAL A 48 -5.23 -2.59 12.95
C VAL A 48 -5.53 -1.48 13.92
N TRP A 49 -5.55 -1.77 15.21
CA TRP A 49 -5.70 -0.76 16.26
C TRP A 49 -4.71 -1.02 17.39
N ALA A 50 -4.34 0.05 18.09
CA ALA A 50 -3.42 -0.01 19.22
C ALA A 50 -3.88 -1.02 20.26
N SER A 51 -2.96 -1.77 20.86
CA SER A 51 -3.27 -2.53 22.08
C SER A 51 -3.68 -1.59 23.21
N SER A 52 -4.22 -2.16 24.29
CA SER A 52 -4.50 -1.44 25.54
C SER A 52 -3.27 -0.64 26.04
N ASP A 53 -2.09 -1.26 26.05
CA ASP A 53 -0.83 -0.61 26.45
C ASP A 53 -0.39 0.50 25.48
N GLU A 54 -0.44 0.25 24.17
CA GLU A 54 -0.08 1.23 23.14
C GLU A 54 -1.03 2.44 23.18
N ALA A 55 -2.32 2.19 23.39
CA ALA A 55 -3.36 3.22 23.48
C ALA A 55 -3.22 4.09 24.73
N SER A 56 -2.73 3.52 25.83
CA SER A 56 -2.50 4.27 27.08
C SER A 56 -1.28 5.20 27.03
N SER A 57 -0.46 5.10 25.98
CA SER A 57 0.83 5.79 25.91
C SER A 57 1.01 6.62 24.64
N SER A 58 1.10 5.97 23.48
CA SER A 58 1.61 6.59 22.25
C SER A 58 0.56 6.73 21.16
N PHE A 59 -0.48 5.89 21.18
CA PHE A 59 -1.48 5.79 20.11
C PHE A 59 -2.90 5.77 20.67
N PRO A 60 -3.36 6.86 21.32
CA PRO A 60 -4.65 6.89 21.97
C PRO A 60 -5.80 6.61 20.99
N TYR A 61 -6.86 5.98 21.48
CA TYR A 61 -8.11 5.93 20.74
C TYR A 61 -8.75 7.31 20.69
N ALA A 62 -9.55 7.56 19.66
CA ALA A 62 -10.14 8.87 19.39
C ALA A 62 -11.30 9.25 20.35
N GLY A 63 -11.67 8.37 21.27
CA GLY A 63 -12.73 8.57 22.26
C GLY A 63 -13.12 7.27 22.96
N ASP A 64 -13.87 7.36 24.06
CA ASP A 64 -14.34 6.21 24.83
C ASP A 64 -15.26 5.30 24.00
N ASP A 65 -16.01 5.89 23.06
CA ASP A 65 -16.87 5.19 22.09
C ASP A 65 -16.10 4.48 20.98
N GLN A 66 -14.77 4.66 20.94
CA GLN A 66 -13.86 4.12 19.95
C GLN A 66 -12.89 3.09 20.52
N VAL A 67 -13.04 2.73 21.81
CA VAL A 67 -12.30 1.63 22.42
C VAL A 67 -12.83 0.31 21.83
N PRO A 68 -11.97 -0.57 21.29
CA PRO A 68 -12.40 -1.89 20.84
C PRO A 68 -13.00 -2.71 22.00
N PRO A 69 -13.87 -3.70 21.72
CA PRO A 69 -14.32 -4.63 22.74
C PRO A 69 -13.13 -5.31 23.42
N GLN A 70 -13.20 -5.43 24.76
CA GLN A 70 -12.09 -5.96 25.57
C GLN A 70 -11.60 -7.35 25.11
N SER A 71 -12.51 -8.18 24.57
CA SER A 71 -12.17 -9.52 24.07
C SER A 71 -11.27 -9.54 22.83
N ILE A 72 -11.17 -8.43 22.09
CA ILE A 72 -10.39 -8.32 20.85
C ILE A 72 -9.43 -7.13 20.87
N GLN A 73 -9.35 -6.41 21.97
CA GLN A 73 -8.62 -5.14 22.06
C GLN A 73 -7.15 -5.30 21.68
N ASP A 74 -6.51 -6.39 22.10
CA ASP A 74 -5.09 -6.64 21.82
C ASP A 74 -4.86 -7.59 20.62
N GLU A 75 -5.92 -7.98 19.92
CA GLU A 75 -5.89 -9.00 18.85
C GLU A 75 -5.67 -8.43 17.44
N ALA A 76 -5.70 -7.10 17.27
CA ALA A 76 -5.53 -6.46 15.97
C ALA A 76 -4.30 -5.55 15.89
N THR A 77 -3.28 -5.82 16.70
CA THR A 77 -1.98 -5.14 16.55
C THR A 77 -1.28 -5.59 15.25
N PRO A 78 -0.35 -4.79 14.69
CA PRO A 78 0.47 -5.19 13.55
C PRO A 78 1.20 -6.54 13.76
N ALA A 79 1.63 -6.84 14.98
CA ALA A 79 2.30 -8.10 15.29
C ALA A 79 1.35 -9.30 15.18
N LYS A 80 0.13 -9.19 15.73
CA LYS A 80 -0.90 -10.23 15.59
C LYS A 80 -1.35 -10.40 14.15
N LEU A 81 -1.44 -9.30 13.40
CA LEU A 81 -1.73 -9.36 11.98
C LEU A 81 -0.68 -10.17 11.21
N LEU A 82 0.62 -9.98 11.48
CA LEU A 82 1.68 -10.76 10.83
C LEU A 82 1.57 -12.26 11.13
N GLU A 83 1.25 -12.64 12.37
CA GLU A 83 0.98 -14.03 12.74
C GLU A 83 -0.16 -14.61 11.91
N ARG A 84 -1.30 -13.90 11.81
CA ARG A 84 -2.47 -14.32 11.03
C ARG A 84 -2.18 -14.39 9.54
N MET A 85 -1.40 -13.45 9.01
CA MET A 85 -1.01 -13.45 7.59
C MET A 85 -0.15 -14.66 7.24
N GLU A 86 0.77 -15.06 8.11
CA GLU A 86 1.59 -16.26 7.92
C GLU A 86 0.70 -17.52 7.90
N GLU A 87 -0.19 -17.65 8.88
CA GLU A 87 -1.16 -18.76 8.95
C GLU A 87 -2.05 -18.85 7.70
N ALA A 88 -2.51 -17.69 7.21
CA ALA A 88 -3.38 -17.57 6.04
C ALA A 88 -2.63 -17.56 4.69
N LYS A 89 -1.30 -17.57 4.69
CA LYS A 89 -0.45 -17.43 3.50
C LYS A 89 -0.75 -16.16 2.68
N VAL A 90 -0.97 -15.05 3.38
CA VAL A 90 -1.18 -13.71 2.79
C VAL A 90 0.16 -12.97 2.76
N ASP A 91 0.55 -12.51 1.57
CA ASP A 91 1.85 -11.88 1.35
C ASP A 91 1.93 -10.44 1.85
N GLY A 92 0.81 -9.72 1.85
CA GLY A 92 0.69 -8.32 2.24
C GLY A 92 -0.78 -7.88 2.41
N CYS A 93 -1.00 -6.67 2.90
CA CYS A 93 -2.35 -6.14 3.08
C CYS A 93 -2.45 -4.63 2.89
N LEU A 94 -3.69 -4.18 2.64
CA LEU A 94 -4.09 -2.78 2.71
C LEU A 94 -4.80 -2.54 4.05
N ILE A 95 -4.12 -1.85 4.95
CA ILE A 95 -4.65 -1.38 6.22
C ILE A 95 -5.53 -0.16 5.94
N VAL A 96 -6.83 -0.33 6.10
CA VAL A 96 -7.78 0.77 6.02
C VAL A 96 -7.84 1.43 7.40
N GLN A 97 -7.67 2.75 7.46
CA GLN A 97 -7.66 3.51 8.72
C GLN A 97 -8.86 3.12 9.61
N PRO A 98 -8.64 2.60 10.84
CA PRO A 98 -9.72 2.18 11.72
C PRO A 98 -10.48 3.38 12.28
N ILE A 99 -11.74 3.18 12.66
CA ILE A 99 -12.51 4.21 13.38
C ILE A 99 -11.92 4.46 14.79
N ASN A 100 -11.23 3.46 15.36
CA ASN A 100 -10.60 3.53 16.69
C ASN A 100 -9.65 4.74 16.84
N HIS A 101 -8.95 5.12 15.78
CA HIS A 101 -8.04 6.28 15.76
C HIS A 101 -8.58 7.45 14.93
N LYS A 102 -9.81 7.34 14.38
CA LYS A 102 -10.47 8.33 13.48
C LYS A 102 -9.48 8.91 12.46
N PHE A 103 -9.16 10.20 12.58
CA PHE A 103 -8.33 10.96 11.64
C PHE A 103 -6.85 11.06 12.07
N ASP A 104 -6.48 10.50 13.22
CA ASP A 104 -5.09 10.28 13.58
C ASP A 104 -4.57 9.01 12.89
N HIS A 105 -3.73 9.21 11.89
CA HIS A 105 -3.13 8.15 11.08
C HIS A 105 -1.78 7.69 11.64
N SER A 106 -1.36 8.17 12.82
CA SER A 106 -0.05 7.90 13.41
C SER A 106 0.22 6.41 13.62
N TYR A 107 -0.76 5.65 14.12
CA TYR A 107 -0.62 4.21 14.35
C TYR A 107 -0.45 3.41 13.06
N VAL A 108 -1.28 3.70 12.04
CA VAL A 108 -1.19 3.04 10.73
C VAL A 108 0.11 3.44 10.01
N SER A 109 0.51 4.71 10.11
CA SER A 109 1.80 5.18 9.57
C SER A 109 2.97 4.46 10.22
N ASP A 110 2.91 4.23 11.53
CA ASP A 110 3.93 3.49 12.25
C ASP A 110 4.01 2.02 11.80
N ALA A 111 2.86 1.34 11.68
CA ALA A 111 2.80 -0.02 11.16
C ALA A 111 3.42 -0.13 9.76
N MET A 112 3.09 0.81 8.86
CA MET A 112 3.65 0.87 7.51
C MET A 112 5.17 1.09 7.51
N ARG A 113 5.70 1.94 8.40
CA ARG A 113 7.15 2.14 8.53
C ARG A 113 7.87 0.91 9.07
N ARG A 114 7.27 0.20 10.03
CA ARG A 114 7.86 -1.02 10.61
C ARG A 114 7.88 -2.19 9.63
N TYR A 115 6.87 -2.28 8.75
CA TYR A 115 6.70 -3.41 7.84
C TYR A 115 6.36 -2.96 6.40
N PRO A 116 7.24 -2.20 5.73
CA PRO A 116 6.95 -1.55 4.44
C PRO A 116 6.73 -2.53 3.29
N ASP A 117 7.26 -3.75 3.40
CA ASP A 117 7.08 -4.83 2.42
C ASP A 117 5.77 -5.61 2.60
N LYS A 118 5.10 -5.43 3.75
CA LYS A 118 3.87 -6.12 4.11
C LYS A 118 2.65 -5.21 4.06
N PHE A 119 2.79 -3.96 4.49
CA PHE A 119 1.65 -3.08 4.76
C PHE A 119 1.61 -1.87 3.84
N LYS A 120 0.43 -1.62 3.28
CA LYS A 120 0.04 -0.34 2.68
C LYS A 120 -1.13 0.24 3.45
N GLY A 121 -1.30 1.56 3.38
CA GLY A 121 -2.35 2.28 4.09
C GLY A 121 -3.40 2.88 3.15
N MET A 122 -4.66 2.83 3.55
CA MET A 122 -5.74 3.65 3.01
C MET A 122 -6.23 4.60 4.11
N LEU A 123 -6.13 5.90 3.86
CA LEU A 123 -6.46 6.93 4.85
C LEU A 123 -7.97 7.12 4.97
N LEU A 124 -8.45 7.65 6.09
CA LEU A 124 -9.83 8.09 6.26
C LEU A 124 -9.92 9.61 6.05
N HIS A 125 -10.77 10.03 5.12
CA HIS A 125 -11.04 11.45 4.89
C HIS A 125 -11.79 12.08 6.07
N ASP A 126 -11.35 13.27 6.50
CA ASP A 126 -12.00 14.08 7.53
C ASP A 126 -12.92 15.14 6.89
N PRO A 127 -14.25 14.95 6.95
CA PRO A 127 -15.20 15.88 6.35
C PRO A 127 -15.37 17.18 7.15
N SER A 128 -14.70 17.35 8.30
CA SER A 128 -14.74 18.59 9.08
C SER A 128 -13.73 19.65 8.61
N LEU A 129 -12.73 19.24 7.82
CA LEU A 129 -11.69 20.14 7.32
C LEU A 129 -12.23 21.08 6.23
N SER A 130 -11.63 22.27 6.11
CA SER A 130 -11.84 23.10 4.92
C SER A 130 -11.29 22.37 3.67
N PRO A 131 -11.77 22.68 2.45
CA PRO A 131 -11.26 22.05 1.23
C PRO A 131 -9.73 22.09 1.10
N ASP A 132 -9.11 23.24 1.35
CA ASP A 132 -7.65 23.43 1.24
C ASP A 132 -6.90 22.60 2.28
N MET A 133 -7.39 22.56 3.52
CA MET A 133 -6.80 21.73 4.58
C MET A 133 -6.95 20.24 4.28
N ALA A 134 -8.10 19.82 3.73
CA ALA A 134 -8.34 18.44 3.38
C ALA A 134 -7.43 17.96 2.25
N VAL A 135 -7.23 18.78 1.22
CA VAL A 135 -6.27 18.52 0.12
C VAL A 135 -4.83 18.48 0.64
N THR A 136 -4.44 19.44 1.49
CA THR A 136 -3.11 19.43 2.11
C THR A 136 -2.89 18.15 2.92
N ARG A 137 -3.89 17.74 3.71
CA ARG A 137 -3.82 16.52 4.52
C ARG A 137 -3.73 15.25 3.66
N LEU A 138 -4.45 15.19 2.55
CA LEU A 138 -4.32 14.12 1.56
C LEU A 138 -2.87 14.00 1.08
N GLU A 139 -2.28 15.10 0.62
CA GLU A 139 -0.94 15.12 0.04
C GLU A 139 0.13 14.69 1.05
N GLU A 140 0.05 15.17 2.29
CA GLU A 140 0.93 14.75 3.38
C GLU A 140 0.89 13.23 3.60
N LEU A 141 -0.31 12.65 3.63
CA LEU A 141 -0.49 11.22 3.88
C LEU A 141 -0.07 10.38 2.66
N VAL A 142 -0.32 10.86 1.45
CA VAL A 142 0.19 10.21 0.23
C VAL A 142 1.72 10.21 0.22
N LEU A 143 2.36 11.33 0.60
CA LEU A 143 3.82 11.41 0.77
C LEU A 143 4.33 10.47 1.88
N ALA A 144 3.55 10.24 2.93
CA ALA A 144 3.84 9.27 3.98
C ALA A 144 3.65 7.80 3.52
N GLY A 145 3.14 7.57 2.30
CA GLY A 145 3.03 6.26 1.66
C GLY A 145 1.63 5.66 1.65
N PHE A 146 0.60 6.39 2.09
CA PHE A 146 -0.79 5.97 1.91
C PHE A 146 -1.13 5.95 0.41
N CYS A 147 -1.78 4.88 -0.03
CA CYS A 147 -2.02 4.62 -1.45
C CYS A 147 -3.51 4.62 -1.82
N GLY A 148 -4.37 5.14 -0.94
CA GLY A 148 -5.81 5.20 -1.17
C GLY A 148 -6.49 6.06 -0.12
N VAL A 149 -7.70 6.50 -0.46
CA VAL A 149 -8.58 7.28 0.44
C VAL A 149 -9.88 6.54 0.64
N ARG A 150 -10.34 6.45 1.88
CA ARG A 150 -11.69 5.99 2.22
C ARG A 150 -12.58 7.18 2.55
N PHE A 151 -13.66 7.31 1.81
CA PHE A 151 -14.81 8.10 2.21
C PHE A 151 -15.78 7.25 3.02
N ASN A 152 -16.22 7.80 4.14
CA ASN A 152 -17.30 7.26 4.94
C ASN A 152 -18.45 8.29 4.94
N PRO A 153 -19.45 8.16 4.04
CA PRO A 153 -20.54 9.13 3.91
C PRO A 153 -21.24 9.43 5.24
N TYR A 154 -21.24 8.48 6.19
CA TYR A 154 -21.89 8.65 7.49
C TYR A 154 -21.12 9.55 8.48
N LEU A 155 -19.94 10.05 8.09
CA LEU A 155 -19.20 11.07 8.84
C LEU A 155 -19.48 12.48 8.35
N TRP A 156 -20.15 12.65 7.21
CA TRP A 156 -20.54 13.97 6.73
C TRP A 156 -21.65 14.56 7.62
N PRO A 157 -21.68 15.89 7.81
CA PRO A 157 -22.79 16.55 8.48
C PRO A 157 -24.13 16.24 7.81
N GLU A 158 -25.21 16.26 8.59
CA GLU A 158 -26.55 16.01 8.06
C GLU A 158 -26.89 16.96 6.91
N GLY A 159 -27.44 16.41 5.83
CA GLY A 159 -27.78 17.16 4.61
C GLY A 159 -26.58 17.52 3.72
N LYS A 160 -25.35 17.18 4.09
CA LYS A 160 -24.15 17.36 3.26
C LYS A 160 -23.82 16.08 2.48
N THR A 161 -23.27 16.27 1.29
CA THR A 161 -22.88 15.19 0.38
C THR A 161 -21.38 15.24 0.09
N MET A 162 -20.82 14.12 -0.37
CA MET A 162 -19.42 14.05 -0.77
C MET A 162 -19.16 14.88 -2.03
N SER A 163 -20.13 14.94 -2.95
CA SER A 163 -20.03 15.63 -4.24
C SER A 163 -20.41 17.13 -4.21
N GLU A 164 -20.65 17.73 -3.04
CA GLU A 164 -21.05 19.14 -2.92
C GLU A 164 -20.04 20.08 -3.62
N ASP A 165 -20.56 21.03 -4.42
CA ASP A 165 -19.71 22.00 -5.11
C ASP A 165 -19.03 22.94 -4.12
N GLY A 166 -17.70 23.04 -4.22
CA GLY A 166 -16.88 23.75 -3.23
C GLY A 166 -16.68 22.99 -1.92
N GLY A 167 -17.24 21.77 -1.77
CA GLY A 167 -17.04 20.91 -0.61
C GLY A 167 -15.68 20.21 -0.59
N ASN A 168 -15.24 19.82 0.61
CA ASN A 168 -13.94 19.15 0.79
C ASN A 168 -13.88 17.75 0.14
N GLY A 169 -15.01 17.03 0.10
CA GLY A 169 -15.08 15.69 -0.49
C GLY A 169 -14.76 15.73 -1.97
N LEU A 170 -15.42 16.63 -2.72
CA LEU A 170 -15.17 16.81 -4.14
C LEU A 170 -13.76 17.35 -4.41
N ALA A 171 -13.24 18.25 -3.57
CA ALA A 171 -11.87 18.76 -3.72
C ALA A 171 -10.83 17.64 -3.57
N VAL A 172 -10.96 16.81 -2.53
CA VAL A 172 -10.09 15.64 -2.31
C VAL A 172 -10.26 14.61 -3.43
N TYR A 173 -11.49 14.33 -3.86
CA TYR A 173 -11.76 13.38 -4.93
C TYR A 173 -11.11 13.79 -6.27
N LYS A 174 -11.16 15.08 -6.62
CA LYS A 174 -10.45 15.63 -7.79
C LYS A 174 -8.94 15.50 -7.66
N ARG A 175 -8.39 15.86 -6.49
CA ARG A 175 -6.95 15.75 -6.24
C ARG A 175 -6.47 14.31 -6.30
N CYS A 176 -7.28 13.36 -5.83
CA CYS A 176 -7.02 11.93 -5.97
C CYS A 176 -6.85 11.50 -7.43
N GLY A 177 -7.68 11.99 -8.35
CA GLY A 177 -7.52 11.72 -9.80
C GLY A 177 -6.21 12.26 -10.36
N GLU A 178 -5.84 13.49 -9.99
CA GLU A 178 -4.55 14.09 -10.39
C GLU A 178 -3.34 13.29 -9.88
N LEU A 179 -3.43 12.77 -8.64
CA LEU A 179 -2.37 12.00 -8.00
C LEU A 179 -2.42 10.49 -8.32
N LYS A 180 -3.45 10.02 -9.03
CA LYS A 180 -3.73 8.60 -9.30
C LYS A 180 -3.88 7.77 -8.02
N VAL A 181 -4.59 8.33 -7.04
CA VAL A 181 -4.89 7.69 -5.76
C VAL A 181 -6.34 7.22 -5.76
N PRO A 182 -6.63 5.92 -5.62
CA PRO A 182 -8.00 5.42 -5.64
C PRO A 182 -8.80 5.88 -4.41
N VAL A 183 -10.09 6.13 -4.63
CA VAL A 183 -11.05 6.48 -3.58
C VAL A 183 -12.04 5.33 -3.39
N GLY A 184 -12.09 4.75 -2.18
CA GLY A 184 -13.11 3.78 -1.78
C GLY A 184 -14.22 4.46 -0.98
N VAL A 185 -15.48 4.08 -1.21
CA VAL A 185 -16.63 4.62 -0.48
C VAL A 185 -17.27 3.53 0.38
N MET A 186 -17.31 3.73 1.70
CA MET A 186 -17.83 2.76 2.65
C MET A 186 -19.32 2.97 2.91
N CYS A 187 -20.17 2.29 2.16
CA CYS A 187 -21.64 2.38 2.26
C CYS A 187 -22.26 1.29 3.16
N PHE A 188 -21.75 1.08 4.38
CA PHE A 188 -22.15 -0.05 5.24
C PHE A 188 -23.64 -0.06 5.66
N LYS A 189 -24.34 1.09 5.66
CA LYS A 189 -25.80 1.15 5.88
C LYS A 189 -26.62 0.91 4.60
N GLY A 190 -25.96 0.75 3.45
CA GLY A 190 -26.58 0.48 2.15
C GLY A 190 -25.98 1.34 1.03
N LEU A 191 -25.58 0.71 -0.08
CA LEU A 191 -25.06 1.37 -1.28
C LEU A 191 -26.10 2.28 -1.94
N GLY A 192 -27.36 1.83 -2.04
CA GLY A 192 -28.42 2.59 -2.69
C GLY A 192 -28.75 3.93 -2.05
N LEU A 193 -28.34 4.15 -0.78
CA LEU A 193 -28.49 5.44 -0.11
C LEU A 193 -27.53 6.51 -0.62
N HIS A 194 -26.46 6.11 -1.30
CA HIS A 194 -25.35 6.98 -1.70
C HIS A 194 -25.04 6.90 -3.20
N LEU A 195 -25.80 6.13 -3.98
CA LEU A 195 -25.52 5.89 -5.39
C LEU A 195 -25.49 7.19 -6.18
N ASP A 196 -26.52 8.03 -6.03
CA ASP A 196 -26.62 9.32 -6.73
C ASP A 196 -25.43 10.25 -6.39
N ASP A 197 -24.97 10.26 -5.14
CA ASP A 197 -23.83 11.08 -4.70
C ASP A 197 -22.50 10.55 -5.26
N ILE A 198 -22.34 9.23 -5.32
CA ILE A 198 -21.17 8.58 -5.92
C ILE A 198 -21.14 8.82 -7.43
N GLU A 199 -22.27 8.68 -8.13
CA GLU A 199 -22.38 8.99 -9.56
C GLU A 199 -22.06 10.47 -9.83
N ALA A 200 -22.50 11.38 -8.95
CA ALA A 200 -22.16 12.79 -9.03
C ALA A 200 -20.66 13.04 -8.86
N LEU A 201 -19.97 12.35 -7.93
CA LEU A 201 -18.50 12.41 -7.82
C LEU A 201 -17.81 11.99 -9.12
N ILE A 202 -18.17 10.81 -9.64
CA ILE A 202 -17.59 10.24 -10.88
C ILE A 202 -17.83 11.19 -12.07
N SER A 203 -19.04 11.72 -12.21
CA SER A 203 -19.38 12.66 -13.29
C SER A 203 -18.57 13.97 -13.21
N LYS A 204 -18.33 14.48 -11.99
CA LYS A 204 -17.59 15.73 -11.75
C LYS A 204 -16.06 15.56 -11.82
N SER A 205 -15.54 14.33 -11.72
CA SER A 205 -14.11 14.01 -11.80
C SER A 205 -13.90 12.59 -12.35
N PRO A 206 -14.07 12.37 -13.66
CA PRO A 206 -14.06 11.04 -14.26
C PRO A 206 -12.68 10.37 -14.31
N ASP A 207 -11.60 11.11 -14.05
CA ASP A 207 -10.23 10.60 -14.04
C ASP A 207 -9.78 10.06 -12.67
N THR A 208 -10.65 10.13 -11.65
CA THR A 208 -10.42 9.58 -10.30
C THR A 208 -10.75 8.09 -10.22
#